data_AF-A0A7X8EQJ3-F1
#
_entry.id   AF-A0A7X8EQJ3-F1
#
_cell.length_a   1.000
_cell.length_b   1.000
_cell.length_c   1.000
_cell.angle_alpha   90.00
_cell.angle_beta   90.00
_cell.angle_gamma   90.00
#
_symmetry.space_group_name_H-M   'P 1'
#
loop_
_entity.id
_entity.type
_entity.pdbx_description
1 polymer ?
#
loop_
_entity_poly.entity_id
_entity_poly.type
_entity_poly.pdbx_seq_one_letter_code
_entity_poly.pdbx_strand_id
1 'polypeptide(L)'
;MVINYNEVIVSSEPEKKILQYISKISNNTVWEGIAVLKEELKIDIDNYVRHIYYLDIELMIFIGALEIISGKKICQIYAKAFRASILKQYDGEIIRERIIKDLCIRLNVSSDFLISVLHQFYYYAQSLEWILNYKKKDDIKNPKEKKHYLGAIFIVIFAVILTINIFPNYRIPTMGMDTKYILEVRGLTLKYMLISTAGEIYDINERIKEEQSLYYKSYGSEVYNHYKWIKNTYSNMSQDMKSHLATLYKSGTNEGKYIYLLAGLEDGADINQIIRTIKSSNIELREKKAAEEFYPYFYEEYLKEYIKINGYKYERYALELNNQLQQEKPDILGFIEETSGITYDKKYKPILYYTMRPGNAWGFTHKDHYISLIPCTESEYVDLFYIPYHEYSHGIFKTITHEEEFKKIADKLKNNTVLYNSWNNGYYNDYYTWEGWCEDNLVEGFAMYLDYKARDKKPNPKISIRPYDKRYFNYLVENRFNPSTTSLRNITIKFLEEIAN
;
A
#
# COMPACT_ATOMS: atom_id res chain seq x y z
N MET A 1 -14.67 -27.40 -7.42
CA MET A 1 -13.75 -26.25 -7.61
C MET A 1 -12.77 -26.66 -8.69
N VAL A 2 -12.48 -25.77 -9.62
CA VAL A 2 -11.55 -26.02 -10.73
C VAL A 2 -10.47 -24.95 -10.64
N ILE A 3 -9.20 -25.35 -10.66
CA ILE A 3 -8.10 -24.40 -10.75
C ILE A 3 -8.08 -23.88 -12.19
N ASN A 4 -8.24 -22.57 -12.37
CA ASN A 4 -8.30 -21.97 -13.70
C ASN A 4 -6.91 -21.45 -14.08
N TYR A 5 -6.23 -22.14 -14.98
CA TYR A 5 -4.90 -21.73 -15.47
C TYR A 5 -4.95 -20.97 -16.80
N ASN A 6 -6.13 -20.50 -17.25
CA ASN A 6 -6.29 -19.85 -18.56
C ASN A 6 -5.53 -18.51 -18.67
N GLU A 7 -5.17 -17.92 -17.54
CA GLU A 7 -4.43 -16.64 -17.45
C GLU A 7 -2.92 -16.84 -17.33
N VAL A 8 -2.43 -18.07 -17.26
CA VAL A 8 -0.98 -18.35 -17.17
C VAL A 8 -0.34 -18.18 -18.55
N ILE A 9 0.52 -17.18 -18.67
CA ILE A 9 1.29 -16.93 -19.89
C ILE A 9 2.42 -17.97 -19.98
N VAL A 10 2.50 -18.64 -21.14
CA VAL A 10 3.51 -19.66 -21.43
C VAL A 10 4.50 -19.10 -22.44
N SER A 11 5.78 -19.13 -22.09
CA SER A 11 6.87 -18.58 -22.92
C SER A 11 7.78 -19.65 -23.52
N SER A 12 7.66 -20.90 -23.07
CA SER A 12 8.50 -22.01 -23.51
C SER A 12 7.78 -23.36 -23.59
N GLU A 13 8.34 -24.31 -24.36
CA GLU A 13 7.81 -25.67 -24.45
C GLU A 13 7.84 -26.46 -23.11
N PRO A 14 8.88 -26.33 -22.25
CA PRO A 14 8.83 -26.86 -20.89
C PRO A 14 7.64 -26.34 -20.08
N GLU A 15 7.39 -25.03 -20.11
CA GLU A 15 6.27 -24.40 -19.40
C GLU A 15 4.91 -24.91 -19.90
N LYS A 16 4.75 -25.07 -21.21
CA LYS A 16 3.54 -25.65 -21.81
C LYS A 16 3.28 -27.07 -21.30
N LYS A 17 4.34 -27.89 -21.23
CA LYS A 17 4.25 -29.27 -20.71
C LYS A 17 3.92 -29.29 -19.23
N ILE A 18 4.53 -28.41 -18.43
CA ILE A 18 4.22 -28.28 -17.01
C ILE A 18 2.77 -27.83 -16.82
N LEU A 19 2.29 -26.84 -17.58
CA LEU A 19 0.91 -26.35 -17.51
C LEU A 19 -0.12 -27.44 -17.83
N GLN A 20 0.14 -28.25 -18.86
CA GLN A 20 -0.67 -29.44 -19.19
C GLN A 20 -0.64 -30.52 -18.11
N TYR A 21 0.43 -30.58 -17.31
CA TYR A 21 0.58 -31.54 -16.25
C TYR A 21 -0.19 -31.11 -15.00
N ILE A 22 -0.03 -29.85 -14.59
CA ILE A 22 -0.68 -29.29 -13.39
C ILE A 22 -2.18 -29.03 -13.58
N SER A 23 -2.67 -28.91 -14.82
CA SER A 23 -4.11 -28.82 -15.11
C SER A 23 -4.88 -30.10 -14.72
N LYS A 24 -4.17 -31.20 -14.45
CA LYS A 24 -4.72 -32.46 -13.91
C LYS A 24 -4.89 -32.44 -12.40
N ILE A 25 -4.39 -31.42 -11.71
CA ILE A 25 -4.57 -31.30 -10.25
C ILE A 25 -6.06 -31.12 -9.96
N SER A 26 -6.61 -32.08 -9.23
CA SER A 26 -8.01 -32.09 -8.80
C SER A 26 -8.10 -31.90 -7.28
N ASN A 27 -9.32 -31.73 -6.76
CA ASN A 27 -9.54 -31.73 -5.31
C ASN A 27 -8.95 -32.97 -4.61
N ASN A 28 -9.12 -34.16 -5.20
CA ASN A 28 -8.60 -35.39 -4.61
C ASN A 28 -7.07 -35.39 -4.58
N THR A 29 -6.43 -34.94 -5.66
CA THR A 29 -4.98 -34.78 -5.76
C THR A 29 -4.43 -33.88 -4.66
N VAL A 30 -5.14 -32.79 -4.35
CA VAL A 30 -4.72 -31.85 -3.31
C VAL A 30 -4.86 -32.47 -1.91
N TRP A 31 -5.95 -33.19 -1.63
CA TRP A 31 -6.13 -33.88 -0.35
C TRP A 31 -5.10 -35.00 -0.14
N GLU A 32 -4.80 -35.77 -1.18
CA GLU A 32 -3.73 -36.78 -1.16
C GLU A 32 -2.37 -36.13 -0.92
N GLY A 33 -2.08 -35.00 -1.58
CA GLY A 33 -0.86 -34.22 -1.37
C GLY A 33 -0.72 -33.70 0.07
N ILE A 34 -1.83 -33.25 0.68
CA ILE A 34 -1.86 -32.86 2.10
C ILE A 34 -1.53 -34.05 3.01
N ALA A 35 -2.01 -35.25 2.71
CA ALA A 35 -1.68 -36.45 3.47
C ALA A 35 -0.19 -36.79 3.38
N VAL A 36 0.41 -36.70 2.20
CA VAL A 36 1.87 -36.87 2.00
C VAL A 36 2.66 -35.84 2.81
N LEU A 37 2.25 -34.57 2.79
CA LEU A 37 2.91 -33.52 3.58
C LEU A 37 2.84 -33.79 5.09
N LYS A 38 1.71 -34.31 5.61
CA LYS A 38 1.61 -34.67 7.04
C LYS A 38 2.61 -35.75 7.42
N GLU A 39 2.72 -36.78 6.59
CA GLU A 39 3.65 -37.89 6.81
C GLU A 39 5.10 -37.40 6.74
N GLU A 40 5.45 -36.67 5.69
CA GLU A 40 6.82 -36.18 5.46
C GLU A 40 7.25 -35.13 6.47
N LEU A 41 6.35 -34.21 6.85
CA LEU A 41 6.65 -33.14 7.80
C LEU A 41 6.49 -33.59 9.25
N LYS A 42 5.80 -34.69 9.55
CA LYS A 42 5.49 -35.11 10.93
C LYS A 42 4.85 -33.98 11.75
N ILE A 43 4.08 -33.13 11.08
CA ILE A 43 3.36 -31.98 11.64
C ILE A 43 1.92 -32.08 11.15
N ASP A 44 0.96 -31.79 12.02
CA ASP A 44 -0.45 -31.72 11.64
C ASP A 44 -0.72 -30.44 10.84
N ILE A 45 -0.47 -30.52 9.53
CA ILE A 45 -0.59 -29.39 8.61
C ILE A 45 -2.02 -28.83 8.57
N ASP A 46 -3.06 -29.60 8.94
CA ASP A 46 -4.45 -29.13 8.96
C ASP A 46 -4.70 -27.99 9.94
N ASN A 47 -3.88 -27.88 10.99
CA ASN A 47 -3.96 -26.76 11.93
C ASN A 47 -3.38 -25.48 11.33
N TYR A 48 -2.51 -25.62 10.33
CA TYR A 48 -1.83 -24.52 9.65
C TYR A 48 -2.55 -24.14 8.36
N VAL A 49 -3.22 -25.08 7.67
CA VAL A 49 -4.08 -24.81 6.49
C VAL A 49 -5.25 -23.86 6.84
N ARG A 50 -5.50 -23.60 8.12
CA ARG A 50 -6.45 -22.58 8.62
C ARG A 50 -5.87 -21.16 8.71
N HIS A 51 -4.60 -21.05 8.35
CA HIS A 51 -3.73 -19.90 8.50
C HIS A 51 -2.85 -19.79 7.23
N ILE A 52 -3.44 -20.04 6.05
CA ILE A 52 -2.76 -20.02 4.75
C ILE A 52 -2.01 -18.69 4.54
N TYR A 53 -2.49 -17.62 5.17
CA TYR A 53 -1.90 -16.29 5.14
C TYR A 53 -0.54 -16.14 5.86
N TYR A 54 -0.12 -17.09 6.70
CA TYR A 54 1.07 -16.92 7.58
C TYR A 54 2.26 -17.81 7.25
N LEU A 55 2.07 -18.75 6.35
CA LEU A 55 3.03 -19.81 6.07
C LEU A 55 2.95 -20.10 4.57
N ASP A 56 4.06 -20.53 3.96
CA ASP A 56 4.14 -20.98 2.56
C ASP A 56 3.33 -22.27 2.28
N ILE A 57 2.23 -22.48 3.00
CA ILE A 57 1.33 -23.62 2.93
C ILE A 57 0.77 -23.78 1.54
N GLU A 58 0.46 -22.68 0.86
CA GLU A 58 0.06 -22.73 -0.54
C GLU A 58 1.12 -23.43 -1.41
N LEU A 59 2.39 -23.01 -1.29
CA LEU A 59 3.52 -23.63 -1.98
C LEU A 59 3.76 -25.07 -1.51
N MET A 60 3.57 -25.38 -0.22
CA MET A 60 3.65 -26.74 0.32
C MET A 60 2.57 -27.63 -0.29
N ILE A 61 1.31 -27.19 -0.25
CA ILE A 61 0.15 -27.90 -0.82
C ILE A 61 0.35 -28.10 -2.32
N PHE A 62 0.83 -27.08 -3.03
CA PHE A 62 1.16 -27.19 -4.45
C PHE A 62 2.24 -28.25 -4.70
N ILE A 63 3.32 -28.27 -3.92
CA ILE A 63 4.38 -29.29 -4.00
C ILE A 63 3.86 -30.69 -3.65
N GLY A 64 2.96 -30.81 -2.67
CA GLY A 64 2.26 -32.06 -2.35
C GLY A 64 1.42 -32.56 -3.53
N ALA A 65 0.64 -31.67 -4.14
CA ALA A 65 -0.16 -32.01 -5.32
C ALA A 65 0.73 -32.38 -6.52
N LEU A 66 1.86 -31.69 -6.72
CA LEU A 66 2.86 -32.02 -7.74
C LEU A 66 3.45 -33.42 -7.53
N GLU A 67 3.74 -33.81 -6.28
CA GLU A 67 4.21 -35.15 -5.96
C GLU A 67 3.19 -36.22 -6.35
N ILE A 68 1.91 -36.02 -6.02
CA ILE A 68 0.84 -36.97 -6.38
C ILE A 68 0.74 -37.16 -7.90
N ILE A 69 0.70 -36.08 -8.66
CA ILE A 69 0.55 -36.19 -10.13
C ILE A 69 1.81 -36.72 -10.80
N SER A 70 2.99 -36.46 -10.23
CA SER A 70 4.29 -36.84 -10.81
C SER A 70 4.79 -38.22 -10.39
N GLY A 71 4.30 -38.75 -9.27
CA GLY A 71 4.82 -39.95 -8.63
C GLY A 71 6.26 -39.80 -8.09
N LYS A 72 6.78 -38.58 -7.99
CA LYS A 72 8.14 -38.29 -7.51
C LYS A 72 8.09 -37.75 -6.08
N LYS A 73 9.07 -38.16 -5.26
CA LYS A 73 9.23 -37.72 -3.86
C LYS A 73 9.75 -36.28 -3.75
N ILE A 74 8.94 -35.30 -4.12
CA ILE A 74 9.30 -33.87 -4.15
C ILE A 74 9.19 -33.25 -2.74
N CYS A 75 8.20 -33.62 -1.96
CA CYS A 75 7.99 -33.16 -0.58
C CYS A 75 9.22 -33.47 0.29
N GLN A 76 9.81 -34.65 0.12
CA GLN A 76 11.01 -35.08 0.86
C GLN A 76 12.20 -34.12 0.65
N ILE A 77 12.33 -33.53 -0.55
CA ILE A 77 13.41 -32.58 -0.89
C ILE A 77 13.29 -31.32 -0.03
N TYR A 78 12.07 -30.82 0.13
CA TYR A 78 11.80 -29.54 0.80
C TYR A 78 11.34 -29.69 2.25
N ALA A 79 11.16 -30.91 2.75
CA ALA A 79 10.60 -31.18 4.08
C ALA A 79 11.32 -30.46 5.22
N LYS A 80 12.65 -30.37 5.16
CA LYS A 80 13.45 -29.63 6.17
C LYS A 80 13.18 -28.11 6.11
N ALA A 81 13.09 -27.55 4.91
CA ALA A 81 12.83 -26.13 4.69
C ALA A 81 11.39 -25.77 5.09
N PHE A 82 10.42 -26.61 4.75
CA PHE A 82 9.02 -26.46 5.17
C PHE A 82 8.85 -26.54 6.68
N ARG A 83 9.49 -27.51 7.35
CA ARG A 83 9.50 -27.57 8.83
C ARG A 83 10.10 -26.30 9.43
N ALA A 84 11.20 -25.81 8.87
CA ALA A 84 11.87 -24.62 9.37
C ALA A 84 11.01 -23.36 9.20
N SER A 85 10.27 -23.25 8.08
CA SER A 85 9.26 -22.21 7.83
C SER A 85 8.09 -22.31 8.83
N ILE A 86 7.49 -23.49 9.00
CA ILE A 86 6.38 -23.73 9.96
C ILE A 86 6.78 -23.41 11.40
N LEU A 87 8.00 -23.78 11.80
CA LEU A 87 8.52 -23.56 13.15
C LEU A 87 9.09 -22.14 13.34
N LYS A 88 9.01 -21.26 12.32
CA LYS A 88 9.54 -19.89 12.34
C LYS A 88 11.03 -19.82 12.73
N GLN A 89 11.81 -20.81 12.32
CA GLN A 89 13.24 -20.89 12.61
C GLN A 89 14.08 -19.97 11.73
N TYR A 90 13.54 -19.60 10.57
CA TYR A 90 14.13 -18.66 9.62
C TYR A 90 13.01 -17.82 9.01
N ASP A 91 13.40 -16.76 8.32
CA ASP A 91 12.51 -15.98 7.49
C ASP A 91 11.81 -16.86 6.43
N GLY A 92 10.48 -16.85 6.45
CA GLY A 92 9.65 -17.62 5.53
C GLY A 92 9.84 -17.17 4.09
N GLU A 93 10.02 -15.87 3.84
CA GLU A 93 10.17 -15.32 2.49
C GLU A 93 11.49 -15.80 1.86
N ILE A 94 12.58 -15.80 2.61
CA ILE A 94 13.87 -16.32 2.14
C ILE A 94 13.79 -17.82 1.83
N ILE A 95 13.07 -18.59 2.64
CA ILE A 95 12.85 -20.02 2.37
C ILE A 95 12.02 -20.20 1.10
N ARG A 96 10.92 -19.45 0.96
CA ARG A 96 10.04 -19.46 -0.21
C ARG A 96 10.79 -19.17 -1.49
N GLU A 97 11.55 -18.08 -1.53
CA GLU A 97 12.34 -17.67 -2.70
C GLU A 97 13.34 -18.75 -3.11
N ARG A 98 14.02 -19.37 -2.13
CA ARG A 98 14.98 -20.45 -2.39
C ARG A 98 14.32 -21.70 -2.95
N ILE A 99 13.16 -22.08 -2.42
CA ILE A 99 12.39 -23.23 -2.92
C ILE A 99 11.88 -22.95 -4.34
N ILE A 100 11.30 -21.78 -4.58
CA ILE A 100 10.83 -21.36 -5.91
C ILE A 100 11.98 -21.38 -6.91
N LYS A 101 13.13 -20.81 -6.58
CA LYS A 101 14.31 -20.78 -7.45
C LYS A 101 14.81 -22.19 -7.79
N ASP A 102 14.93 -23.07 -6.81
CA ASP A 102 15.36 -24.46 -7.05
C ASP A 102 14.30 -25.24 -7.86
N LEU A 103 13.01 -25.00 -7.62
CA LEU A 103 11.92 -25.63 -8.36
C LEU A 103 11.92 -25.16 -9.84
N CYS A 104 12.12 -23.87 -10.11
CA CYS A 104 12.28 -23.34 -11.47
C CYS A 104 13.41 -24.04 -12.23
N ILE A 105 14.58 -24.21 -11.58
CA ILE A 105 15.73 -24.91 -12.17
C ILE A 105 15.38 -26.38 -12.48
N ARG A 106 14.74 -27.08 -11.54
CA ARG A 106 14.39 -28.50 -11.69
C ARG A 106 13.32 -28.75 -12.75
N LEU A 107 12.35 -27.84 -12.85
CA LEU A 107 11.27 -27.92 -13.83
C LEU A 107 11.66 -27.31 -15.18
N ASN A 108 12.80 -26.62 -15.24
CA ASN A 108 13.27 -25.88 -16.41
C ASN A 108 12.22 -24.86 -16.90
N VAL A 109 11.72 -24.05 -15.98
CA VAL A 109 10.71 -23.00 -16.22
C VAL A 109 11.17 -21.66 -15.64
N SER A 110 10.62 -20.56 -16.14
CA SER A 110 10.89 -19.23 -15.58
C SER A 110 10.29 -19.07 -14.17
N SER A 111 10.84 -18.13 -13.40
CA SER A 111 10.23 -17.68 -12.13
C SER A 111 8.84 -17.13 -12.36
N ASP A 112 8.67 -16.34 -13.41
CA ASP A 112 7.43 -15.61 -13.69
C ASP A 112 6.29 -16.58 -14.04
N PHE A 113 6.59 -17.62 -14.82
CA PHE A 113 5.65 -18.72 -15.06
C PHE A 113 5.25 -19.43 -13.76
N LEU A 114 6.22 -19.83 -12.93
CA LEU A 114 5.92 -20.57 -11.69
C LEU A 114 5.14 -19.71 -10.69
N ILE A 115 5.45 -18.42 -10.59
CA ILE A 115 4.73 -17.46 -9.75
C ILE A 115 3.29 -17.28 -10.26
N SER A 116 3.08 -17.16 -11.57
CA SER A 116 1.74 -17.07 -12.18
C SER A 116 0.91 -18.33 -11.90
N VAL A 117 1.53 -19.51 -11.99
CA VAL A 117 0.89 -20.79 -11.63
C VAL A 117 0.49 -20.83 -10.16
N LEU A 118 1.39 -20.45 -9.25
CA LEU A 118 1.10 -20.40 -7.82
C LEU A 118 -0.03 -19.40 -7.55
N HIS A 119 -0.02 -18.22 -8.17
CA HIS A 119 -1.09 -17.22 -8.01
C HIS A 119 -2.47 -17.78 -8.40
N GLN A 120 -2.58 -18.57 -9.47
CA GLN A 120 -3.85 -19.23 -9.81
C GLN A 120 -4.21 -20.36 -8.82
N PHE A 121 -3.21 -21.06 -8.30
CA PHE A 121 -3.38 -22.09 -7.27
C PHE A 121 -3.79 -21.50 -5.90
N TYR A 122 -3.35 -20.28 -5.60
CA TYR A 122 -3.64 -19.56 -4.37
C TYR A 122 -5.15 -19.33 -4.16
N TYR A 123 -5.86 -18.86 -5.18
CA TYR A 123 -7.31 -18.65 -5.10
C TYR A 123 -8.06 -19.95 -4.81
N TYR A 124 -7.54 -21.06 -5.35
CA TYR A 124 -8.05 -22.38 -5.04
C TYR A 124 -7.74 -22.79 -3.58
N ALA A 125 -6.52 -22.56 -3.10
CA ALA A 125 -6.12 -22.86 -1.72
C ALA A 125 -6.94 -22.06 -0.68
N GLN A 126 -7.24 -20.79 -0.94
CA GLN A 126 -8.14 -20.00 -0.09
C GLN A 126 -9.55 -20.61 0.01
N SER A 127 -10.06 -21.18 -1.09
CA SER A 127 -11.38 -21.83 -1.08
C SER A 127 -11.41 -23.12 -0.25
N LEU A 128 -10.26 -23.79 -0.07
CA LEU A 128 -10.10 -24.94 0.83
C LEU A 128 -10.14 -24.52 2.30
N GLU A 129 -9.53 -23.38 2.65
CA GLU A 129 -9.58 -22.80 4.00
C GLU A 129 -11.03 -22.55 4.44
N TRP A 130 -11.85 -22.01 3.54
CA TRP A 130 -13.28 -21.79 3.79
C TRP A 130 -14.03 -23.09 4.11
N ILE A 131 -13.76 -24.18 3.37
CA ILE A 131 -14.37 -25.50 3.58
C ILE A 131 -13.93 -26.12 4.92
N LEU A 132 -12.65 -26.03 5.25
CA LEU A 132 -12.09 -26.56 6.51
C LEU A 132 -12.62 -25.81 7.75
N ASN A 133 -12.87 -24.52 7.60
CA ASN A 133 -13.53 -23.70 8.62
C ASN A 133 -15.02 -24.08 8.79
N TYR A 134 -15.70 -24.51 7.72
CA TYR A 134 -17.08 -24.99 7.79
C TYR A 134 -17.19 -26.38 8.45
N LYS A 135 -16.33 -27.34 8.09
CA LYS A 135 -16.33 -28.70 8.68
C LYS A 135 -16.01 -28.73 10.18
N LYS A 136 -15.15 -27.83 10.69
CA LYS A 136 -14.79 -27.84 12.13
C LYS A 136 -15.88 -27.28 13.05
N LYS A 137 -16.92 -26.61 12.51
CA LYS A 137 -18.06 -26.18 13.33
C LYS A 137 -18.87 -27.36 13.89
N ASP A 138 -18.77 -28.54 13.26
CA ASP A 138 -19.49 -29.75 13.68
C ASP A 138 -18.67 -30.68 14.61
N ASP A 139 -17.33 -30.56 14.64
CA ASP A 139 -16.45 -31.55 15.30
C ASP A 139 -15.85 -31.12 16.66
N ILE A 140 -16.30 -30.01 17.27
CA ILE A 140 -15.83 -29.60 18.62
C ILE A 140 -16.57 -30.40 19.70
N LYS A 141 -16.25 -31.69 19.86
CA LYS A 141 -16.45 -32.48 21.09
C LYS A 141 -15.43 -33.61 21.24
N ASN A 142 -14.20 -33.31 21.69
CA ASN A 142 -13.51 -33.98 22.82
C ASN A 142 -12.00 -33.67 22.87
N PRO A 143 -11.42 -33.40 24.06
CA PRO A 143 -9.97 -33.26 24.23
C PRO A 143 -9.36 -34.45 25.00
N LYS A 144 -8.24 -35.00 24.53
CA LYS A 144 -7.25 -35.71 25.38
C LYS A 144 -6.00 -36.04 24.57
N GLU A 145 -4.87 -35.44 24.96
CA GLU A 145 -3.62 -36.12 25.37
C GLU A 145 -2.38 -35.21 25.19
N LYS A 146 -1.85 -34.77 26.34
CA LYS A 146 -0.53 -34.17 26.50
C LYS A 146 0.21 -35.01 27.53
N LYS A 147 1.35 -35.61 27.14
CA LYS A 147 2.54 -35.89 27.99
C LYS A 147 3.50 -36.80 27.22
N HIS A 148 4.59 -36.27 26.64
CA HIS A 148 5.86 -36.98 26.33
C HIS A 148 6.95 -36.02 25.77
N TYR A 149 7.04 -34.76 26.23
CA TYR A 149 7.90 -33.74 25.59
C TYR A 149 9.12 -33.25 26.38
N LEU A 150 9.49 -33.90 27.50
CA LEU A 150 10.57 -33.39 28.36
C LEU A 150 11.95 -34.06 28.12
N GLY A 151 12.03 -35.20 27.43
CA GLY A 151 13.30 -35.89 27.17
C GLY A 151 14.09 -35.39 25.96
N ALA A 152 13.43 -34.84 24.94
CA ALA A 152 14.04 -34.51 23.66
C ALA A 152 14.74 -33.14 23.62
N ILE A 153 14.42 -32.24 24.56
CA ILE A 153 14.93 -30.86 24.59
C ILE A 153 16.42 -30.82 24.96
N PHE A 154 16.90 -31.76 25.77
CA PHE A 154 18.30 -31.77 26.22
C PHE A 154 19.31 -32.21 25.15
N ILE A 155 18.89 -33.01 24.16
CA ILE A 155 19.77 -33.52 23.10
C ILE A 155 20.00 -32.47 22.00
N VAL A 156 19.03 -31.58 21.77
CA VAL A 156 19.10 -30.55 20.72
C VAL A 156 20.01 -29.39 21.12
N ILE A 157 20.04 -29.02 22.41
CA ILE A 157 20.89 -27.93 22.91
C ILE A 157 22.38 -28.27 22.76
N PHE A 158 22.76 -29.54 22.94
CA PHE A 158 24.15 -29.98 22.80
C PHE A 158 24.65 -29.99 21.34
N ALA A 159 23.75 -30.17 20.37
CA ALA A 159 24.09 -30.17 18.94
C ALA A 159 24.25 -28.76 18.35
N VAL A 160 23.55 -27.76 18.91
CA VAL A 160 23.60 -26.36 18.44
C VAL A 160 24.90 -25.65 18.86
N ILE A 161 25.50 -26.05 19.98
CA ILE A 161 26.78 -25.47 20.45
C ILE A 161 27.96 -25.94 19.57
N LEU A 162 27.84 -27.09 18.91
CA LEU A 162 28.88 -27.63 18.04
C LEU A 162 28.97 -26.93 16.67
N THR A 163 27.87 -26.37 16.15
CA THR A 163 27.82 -25.79 14.79
C THR A 163 28.29 -24.35 14.72
N ILE A 164 28.27 -23.61 15.83
CA ILE A 164 28.68 -22.20 15.89
C ILE A 164 30.21 -22.02 15.71
N ASN A 165 31.01 -23.07 15.89
CA ASN A 165 32.48 -23.00 15.81
C ASN A 165 33.09 -23.33 14.44
N ILE A 166 32.30 -23.58 13.38
CA ILE A 166 32.83 -24.15 12.12
C ILE A 166 32.94 -23.13 10.95
N PHE A 167 32.33 -21.94 10.98
CA PHE A 167 32.41 -21.00 9.85
C PHE A 167 32.58 -19.52 10.28
N PRO A 168 33.82 -19.01 10.44
CA PRO A 168 34.03 -17.63 10.89
C PRO A 168 33.87 -16.54 9.81
N ASN A 169 33.73 -16.87 8.52
CA ASN A 169 33.97 -15.89 7.45
C ASN A 169 32.96 -15.92 6.28
N TYR A 170 31.67 -15.74 6.53
CA TYR A 170 30.70 -15.42 5.47
C TYR A 170 30.31 -13.95 5.54
N ARG A 171 30.89 -13.10 4.67
CA ARG A 171 30.45 -11.72 4.43
C ARG A 171 29.73 -11.65 3.09
N ILE A 172 28.52 -11.11 3.08
CA ILE A 172 27.72 -10.82 1.87
C ILE A 172 28.20 -9.49 1.27
N PRO A 173 28.38 -9.35 -0.05
CA PRO A 173 28.76 -8.08 -0.66
C PRO A 173 27.56 -7.12 -0.67
N THR A 174 27.73 -5.91 -0.16
CA THR A 174 26.79 -4.79 -0.31
C THR A 174 26.99 -4.15 -1.68
N MET A 175 26.02 -4.30 -2.58
CA MET A 175 25.98 -3.56 -3.85
C MET A 175 25.42 -2.16 -3.57
N GLY A 176 26.31 -1.21 -3.31
CA GLY A 176 25.97 0.20 -3.19
C GLY A 176 25.84 0.83 -4.57
N MET A 177 24.61 1.10 -5.00
CA MET A 177 24.31 2.15 -5.96
C MET A 177 23.58 3.28 -5.21
N ASP A 178 23.87 4.52 -5.56
CA ASP A 178 23.34 5.71 -4.89
C ASP A 178 21.84 5.90 -5.22
N THR A 179 20.99 5.04 -4.64
CA THR A 179 19.53 4.95 -4.81
C THR A 179 18.77 6.05 -4.06
N LYS A 180 19.48 7.05 -3.52
CA LYS A 180 18.95 7.98 -2.53
C LYS A 180 17.83 8.90 -3.07
N TYR A 181 17.73 9.08 -4.38
CA TYR A 181 16.81 10.05 -5.01
C TYR A 181 15.78 9.43 -5.95
N ILE A 182 15.80 8.12 -6.14
CA ILE A 182 14.78 7.42 -6.93
C ILE A 182 13.49 7.36 -6.11
N LEU A 183 12.35 7.59 -6.78
CA LEU A 183 11.03 7.40 -6.18
C LEU A 183 10.93 6.02 -5.54
N GLU A 184 10.44 5.99 -4.30
CA GLU A 184 10.23 4.76 -3.55
C GLU A 184 8.75 4.63 -3.20
N VAL A 185 8.15 3.49 -3.52
CA VAL A 185 6.79 3.14 -3.09
C VAL A 185 6.85 2.23 -1.87
N ARG A 186 6.01 2.49 -0.88
CA ARG A 186 5.92 1.71 0.35
C ARG A 186 4.50 1.20 0.56
N GLY A 187 4.40 -0.02 1.10
CA GLY A 187 3.14 -0.64 1.48
C GLY A 187 2.44 0.10 2.63
N LEU A 188 1.47 -0.59 3.23
CA LEU A 188 0.72 -0.06 4.38
C LEU A 188 1.63 0.02 5.62
N THR A 189 1.81 1.22 6.16
CA THR A 189 2.55 1.40 7.43
C THR A 189 1.61 1.82 8.55
N LEU A 190 1.81 1.27 9.76
CA LEU A 190 0.90 1.51 10.88
C LEU A 190 0.75 3.00 11.20
N LYS A 191 1.85 3.76 11.17
CA LYS A 191 1.86 5.20 11.49
C LYS A 191 0.91 6.03 10.62
N TYR A 192 0.71 5.66 9.36
CA TYR A 192 -0.19 6.37 8.46
C TYR A 192 -1.58 5.73 8.45
N MET A 193 -1.65 4.39 8.37
CA MET A 193 -2.91 3.65 8.40
C MET A 193 -3.77 3.95 9.62
N LEU A 194 -3.14 4.07 10.79
CA LEU A 194 -3.85 4.36 12.04
C LEU A 194 -4.58 5.70 11.99
N ILE A 195 -3.95 6.71 11.40
CA ILE A 195 -4.52 8.06 11.30
C ILE A 195 -5.49 8.13 10.11
N SER A 196 -5.05 7.72 8.92
CA SER A 196 -5.83 7.89 7.69
C SER A 196 -7.13 7.11 7.73
N THR A 197 -7.11 5.86 8.24
CA THR A 197 -8.32 5.03 8.32
C THR A 197 -9.25 5.51 9.43
N ALA A 198 -8.74 6.01 10.56
CA ALA A 198 -9.58 6.61 11.59
C ALA A 198 -10.23 7.91 11.10
N GLY A 199 -9.48 8.76 10.39
CA GLY A 199 -10.01 9.95 9.72
C GLY A 199 -11.09 9.61 8.71
N GLU A 200 -10.88 8.59 7.88
CA GLU A 200 -11.86 8.10 6.89
C GLU A 200 -13.14 7.59 7.57
N ILE A 201 -13.02 6.86 8.68
CA ILE A 201 -14.16 6.43 9.50
C ILE A 201 -14.95 7.65 10.00
N TYR A 202 -14.28 8.68 10.52
CA TYR A 202 -14.95 9.89 10.98
C TYR A 202 -15.63 10.65 9.83
N ASP A 203 -14.93 10.80 8.70
CA ASP A 203 -15.44 11.53 7.54
C ASP A 203 -16.75 10.92 7.03
N ILE A 204 -16.77 9.60 6.83
CA ILE A 204 -17.93 8.88 6.30
C ILE A 204 -19.11 8.87 7.27
N ASN A 205 -18.85 8.77 8.58
CA ASN A 205 -19.92 8.54 9.55
C ASN A 205 -20.41 9.81 10.24
N GLU A 206 -19.57 10.83 10.39
CA GLU A 206 -19.89 12.03 11.18
C GLU A 206 -19.74 13.34 10.40
N ARG A 207 -18.74 13.47 9.51
CA ARG A 207 -18.54 14.74 8.79
C ARG A 207 -19.44 14.88 7.57
N ILE A 208 -19.34 13.93 6.64
CA ILE A 208 -20.04 14.00 5.34
C ILE A 208 -21.51 13.62 5.51
N LYS A 209 -21.82 12.59 6.32
CA LYS A 209 -23.17 12.07 6.64
C LYS A 209 -24.02 11.60 5.45
N GLU A 210 -23.63 11.90 4.21
CA GLU A 210 -24.26 11.44 2.97
C GLU A 210 -23.90 9.98 2.66
N GLU A 211 -24.74 9.31 1.87
CA GLU A 211 -24.53 7.92 1.47
C GLU A 211 -23.43 7.80 0.41
N GLN A 212 -22.27 7.25 0.80
CA GLN A 212 -21.08 7.15 -0.06
C GLN A 212 -20.95 5.78 -0.76
N SER A 213 -21.86 4.83 -0.54
CA SER A 213 -21.73 3.46 -1.10
C SER A 213 -21.55 3.41 -2.62
N LEU A 214 -22.26 4.26 -3.38
CA LEU A 214 -22.13 4.29 -4.84
C LEU A 214 -20.74 4.74 -5.29
N TYR A 215 -20.16 5.74 -4.60
CA TYR A 215 -18.81 6.22 -4.85
C TYR A 215 -17.78 5.09 -4.63
N TYR A 216 -17.80 4.43 -3.47
CA TYR A 216 -16.89 3.32 -3.17
C TYR A 216 -17.11 2.13 -4.11
N LYS A 217 -18.37 1.84 -4.49
CA LYS A 217 -18.70 0.77 -5.45
C LYS A 217 -18.15 1.03 -6.85
N SER A 218 -17.97 2.29 -7.24
CA SER A 218 -17.42 2.65 -8.57
C SER A 218 -15.96 2.25 -8.74
N TYR A 219 -15.21 2.08 -7.65
CA TYR A 219 -13.82 1.61 -7.65
C TYR A 219 -13.69 0.08 -7.54
N GLY A 220 -14.81 -0.65 -7.49
CA GLY A 220 -14.81 -2.11 -7.47
C GLY A 220 -15.21 -2.73 -6.13
N SER A 221 -15.30 -4.07 -6.13
CA SER A 221 -15.85 -4.86 -5.02
C SER A 221 -15.00 -4.77 -3.75
N GLU A 222 -13.68 -4.71 -3.89
CA GLU A 222 -12.75 -4.65 -2.75
C GLU A 222 -12.86 -3.32 -2.01
N VAL A 223 -12.83 -2.20 -2.73
CA VAL A 223 -13.05 -0.86 -2.16
C VAL A 223 -14.43 -0.75 -1.51
N TYR A 224 -15.46 -1.36 -2.11
CA TYR A 224 -16.78 -1.40 -1.50
C TYR A 224 -16.84 -2.27 -0.22
N ASN A 225 -16.03 -3.33 -0.13
CA ASN A 225 -15.90 -4.10 1.10
C ASN A 225 -15.17 -3.30 2.20
N HIS A 226 -14.17 -2.50 1.84
CA HIS A 226 -13.54 -1.54 2.75
C HIS A 226 -14.56 -0.53 3.31
N TYR A 227 -15.40 0.05 2.45
CA TYR A 227 -16.51 0.93 2.90
C TYR A 227 -17.43 0.24 3.91
N LYS A 228 -17.85 -1.00 3.62
CA LYS A 228 -18.68 -1.79 4.55
C LYS A 228 -17.97 -2.04 5.87
N TRP A 229 -16.67 -2.34 5.84
CA TRP A 229 -15.85 -2.52 7.02
C TRP A 229 -15.77 -1.22 7.85
N ILE A 230 -15.62 -0.05 7.23
CA ILE A 230 -15.66 1.25 7.90
C ILE A 230 -17.00 1.47 8.62
N LYS A 231 -18.13 1.29 7.91
CA LYS A 231 -19.47 1.49 8.49
C LYS A 231 -19.71 0.55 9.67
N ASN A 232 -19.35 -0.73 9.52
CA ASN A 232 -19.49 -1.74 10.57
C ASN A 232 -18.57 -1.46 11.77
N THR A 233 -17.33 -1.02 11.52
CA THR A 233 -16.39 -0.66 12.57
C THR A 233 -16.95 0.49 13.41
N TYR A 234 -17.41 1.56 12.77
CA TYR A 234 -18.00 2.70 13.47
C TYR A 234 -19.25 2.31 14.26
N SER A 235 -20.15 1.50 13.69
CA SER A 235 -21.39 1.11 14.40
C SER A 235 -21.11 0.33 15.68
N ASN A 236 -20.05 -0.49 15.69
CA ASN A 236 -19.66 -1.33 16.83
C ASN A 236 -18.83 -0.59 17.89
N MET A 237 -18.37 0.63 17.62
CA MET A 237 -17.70 1.45 18.63
C MET A 237 -18.67 1.89 19.74
N SER A 238 -18.18 1.88 20.98
CA SER A 238 -18.89 2.49 22.12
C SER A 238 -19.06 4.00 21.92
N GLN A 239 -20.01 4.59 22.64
CA GLN A 239 -20.23 6.04 22.57
C GLN A 239 -19.00 6.84 22.99
N ASP A 240 -18.24 6.34 23.96
CA ASP A 240 -16.99 6.97 24.41
C ASP A 240 -15.95 6.97 23.27
N MET A 241 -15.74 5.84 22.59
CA MET A 241 -14.80 5.76 21.46
C MET A 241 -15.21 6.66 20.29
N LYS A 242 -16.51 6.78 20.01
CA LYS A 242 -17.03 7.76 19.03
C LYS A 242 -16.75 9.20 19.46
N SER A 243 -16.86 9.51 20.75
CA SER A 243 -16.55 10.85 21.29
C SER A 243 -15.06 11.17 21.20
N HIS A 244 -14.17 10.21 21.46
CA HIS A 244 -12.73 10.38 21.27
C HIS A 244 -12.39 10.57 19.80
N LEU A 245 -12.97 9.77 18.90
CA LEU A 245 -12.79 9.94 17.47
C LEU A 245 -13.22 11.35 17.00
N ALA A 246 -14.38 11.83 17.45
CA ALA A 246 -14.85 13.18 17.15
C ALA A 246 -13.93 14.28 17.70
N THR A 247 -13.34 14.05 18.88
CA THR A 247 -12.33 14.96 19.44
C THR A 247 -11.08 15.01 18.57
N LEU A 248 -10.62 13.87 18.07
CA LEU A 248 -9.41 13.77 17.25
C LEU A 248 -9.58 14.41 15.87
N TYR A 249 -10.75 14.27 15.25
CA TYR A 249 -11.01 14.73 13.87
C TYR A 249 -12.01 15.88 13.79
N LYS A 250 -12.09 16.71 14.85
CA LYS A 250 -12.99 17.87 14.93
C LYS A 250 -12.84 18.86 13.74
N SER A 251 -11.64 18.96 13.17
CA SER A 251 -11.33 19.76 11.97
C SER A 251 -10.84 18.86 10.84
N GLY A 252 -11.14 19.22 9.59
CA GLY A 252 -10.64 18.54 8.40
C GLY A 252 -9.12 18.47 8.31
N THR A 253 -8.41 19.43 8.92
CA THR A 253 -6.94 19.50 8.88
C THR A 253 -6.25 18.58 9.90
N ASN A 254 -6.99 18.02 10.86
CA ASN A 254 -6.39 17.25 11.95
C ASN A 254 -5.73 15.95 11.48
N GLU A 255 -6.28 15.27 10.47
CA GLU A 255 -5.66 14.09 9.87
C GLU A 255 -4.24 14.39 9.40
N GLY A 256 -4.08 15.47 8.62
CA GLY A 256 -2.77 15.89 8.14
C GLY A 256 -1.82 16.30 9.26
N LYS A 257 -2.32 17.00 10.29
CA LYS A 257 -1.54 17.37 11.48
C LYS A 257 -0.92 16.13 12.17
N TYR A 258 -1.69 15.07 12.36
CA TYR A 258 -1.18 13.84 12.99
C TYR A 258 -0.21 13.08 12.08
N ILE A 259 -0.52 12.93 10.80
CA ILE A 259 0.37 12.24 9.87
C ILE A 259 1.73 12.97 9.77
N TYR A 260 1.72 14.30 9.66
CA TYR A 260 2.95 15.10 9.64
C TYR A 260 3.77 14.90 10.93
N LEU A 261 3.10 14.89 12.09
CA LEU A 261 3.74 14.65 13.38
C LEU A 261 4.43 13.27 13.43
N LEU A 262 3.81 12.24 12.84
CA LEU A 262 4.31 10.87 12.84
C LEU A 262 5.33 10.58 11.73
N ALA A 263 5.54 11.50 10.78
CA ALA A 263 6.45 11.29 9.66
C ALA A 263 7.90 11.03 10.07
N GLY A 264 8.31 11.50 11.25
CA GLY A 264 9.64 11.28 11.81
C GLY A 264 9.88 9.89 12.40
N LEU A 265 8.82 9.08 12.56
CA LEU A 265 8.93 7.70 13.04
C LEU A 265 9.39 6.76 11.93
N GLU A 266 10.10 5.70 12.31
CA GLU A 266 10.39 4.58 11.41
C GLU A 266 9.10 3.89 10.96
N ASP A 267 9.15 3.23 9.80
CA ASP A 267 7.96 2.60 9.22
C ASP A 267 7.45 1.41 10.03
N GLY A 268 8.35 0.73 10.75
CA GLY A 268 8.03 -0.33 11.71
C GLY A 268 7.59 0.16 13.09
N ALA A 269 7.29 1.46 13.24
CA ALA A 269 6.90 2.00 14.54
C ALA A 269 5.61 1.35 15.07
N ASP A 270 5.66 0.91 16.32
CA ASP A 270 4.53 0.31 17.01
C ASP A 270 3.55 1.35 17.56
N ILE A 271 2.40 0.87 18.03
CA ILE A 271 1.36 1.70 18.62
C ILE A 271 1.87 2.53 19.82
N ASN A 272 2.80 1.98 20.62
CA ASN A 272 3.34 2.68 21.78
C ASN A 272 4.26 3.84 21.37
N GLN A 273 5.03 3.69 20.29
CA GLN A 273 5.88 4.75 19.75
C GLN A 273 5.02 5.88 19.16
N ILE A 274 3.95 5.52 18.44
CA ILE A 274 2.98 6.49 17.90
C ILE A 274 2.33 7.31 19.02
N ILE A 275 1.79 6.64 20.04
CA ILE A 275 1.14 7.32 21.18
C ILE A 275 2.12 8.19 21.97
N ARG A 276 3.33 7.69 22.22
CA ARG A 276 4.38 8.48 22.88
C ARG A 276 4.68 9.77 22.11
N THR A 277 4.79 9.67 20.78
CA THR A 277 5.04 10.83 19.90
C THR A 277 3.90 11.85 19.98
N ILE A 278 2.64 11.40 19.95
CA ILE A 278 1.48 12.29 20.08
C ILE A 278 1.48 12.98 21.46
N LYS A 279 1.71 12.22 22.54
CA LYS A 279 1.71 12.77 23.91
C LYS A 279 2.81 13.81 24.14
N SER A 280 3.99 13.62 23.55
CA SER A 280 5.12 14.55 23.67
C SER A 280 5.02 15.78 22.77
N SER A 281 4.07 15.82 21.84
CA SER A 281 3.91 16.94 20.89
C SER A 281 3.23 18.17 21.50
N ASN A 282 3.08 19.24 20.72
CA ASN A 282 2.35 20.46 21.13
C ASN A 282 0.82 20.38 20.93
N ILE A 283 0.28 19.16 20.72
CA ILE A 283 -1.15 18.91 20.56
C ILE A 283 -1.93 19.25 21.85
N GLU A 284 -3.20 19.64 21.69
CA GLU A 284 -4.07 19.99 22.83
C GLU A 284 -4.20 18.82 23.81
N LEU A 285 -4.28 19.10 25.12
CA LEU A 285 -4.37 18.07 26.15
C LEU A 285 -5.57 17.13 25.95
N ARG A 286 -6.71 17.66 25.47
CA ARG A 286 -7.91 16.87 25.19
C ARG A 286 -7.69 15.91 24.02
N GLU A 287 -7.04 16.37 22.95
CA GLU A 287 -6.66 15.56 21.79
C GLU A 287 -5.66 14.47 22.20
N LYS A 288 -4.67 14.78 23.06
CA LYS A 288 -3.72 13.78 23.59
C LYS A 288 -4.40 12.67 24.37
N LYS A 289 -5.34 13.00 25.27
CA LYS A 289 -6.11 12.00 26.03
C LYS A 289 -6.96 11.13 25.10
N ALA A 290 -7.65 11.76 24.14
CA ALA A 290 -8.42 11.03 23.15
C ALA A 290 -7.55 10.09 22.31
N ALA A 291 -6.35 10.52 21.90
CA ALA A 291 -5.41 9.69 21.16
C ALA A 291 -4.94 8.48 21.99
N GLU A 292 -4.58 8.71 23.25
CA GLU A 292 -4.11 7.68 24.19
C GLU A 292 -5.15 6.58 24.43
N GLU A 293 -6.44 6.91 24.43
CA GLU A 293 -7.52 5.95 24.64
C GLU A 293 -8.00 5.32 23.32
N PHE A 294 -8.22 6.13 22.29
CA PHE A 294 -8.84 5.67 21.04
C PHE A 294 -7.90 4.83 20.18
N TYR A 295 -6.66 5.27 19.95
CA TYR A 295 -5.80 4.61 18.98
C TYR A 295 -5.38 3.18 19.37
N PRO A 296 -5.02 2.89 20.64
CA PRO A 296 -4.74 1.52 21.05
C PRO A 296 -5.96 0.60 20.92
N TYR A 297 -7.14 1.10 21.32
CA TYR A 297 -8.41 0.39 21.15
C TYR A 297 -8.69 0.09 19.67
N PHE A 298 -8.65 1.12 18.82
CA PHE A 298 -8.91 0.98 17.40
C PHE A 298 -7.92 0.03 16.71
N TYR A 299 -6.64 0.10 17.12
CA TYR A 299 -5.61 -0.79 16.62
C TYR A 299 -5.90 -2.26 16.98
N GLU A 300 -6.05 -2.58 18.26
CA GLU A 300 -6.18 -3.96 18.72
C GLU A 300 -7.51 -4.61 18.31
N GLU A 301 -8.62 -3.87 18.35
CA GLU A 301 -9.95 -4.41 18.08
C GLU A 301 -10.30 -4.51 16.58
N TYR A 302 -9.72 -3.64 15.74
CA TYR A 302 -10.12 -3.52 14.34
C TYR A 302 -8.94 -3.50 13.35
N LEU A 303 -8.04 -2.53 13.51
CA LEU A 303 -7.09 -2.20 12.44
C LEU A 303 -5.97 -3.24 12.29
N LYS A 304 -5.53 -3.89 13.37
CA LYS A 304 -4.41 -4.83 13.36
C LYS A 304 -4.65 -6.01 12.43
N GLU A 305 -5.80 -6.68 12.55
CA GLU A 305 -6.15 -7.78 11.65
C GLU A 305 -6.45 -7.25 10.24
N TYR A 306 -7.04 -6.05 10.12
CA TYR A 306 -7.30 -5.44 8.81
C TYR A 306 -6.02 -5.17 8.02
N ILE A 307 -5.00 -4.55 8.62
CA ILE A 307 -3.68 -4.31 7.98
C ILE A 307 -3.03 -5.64 7.63
N LYS A 308 -3.13 -6.64 8.50
CA LYS A 308 -2.52 -7.95 8.30
C LYS A 308 -3.15 -8.71 7.12
N ILE A 309 -4.47 -8.60 6.93
CA ILE A 309 -5.19 -9.21 5.80
C ILE A 309 -4.86 -8.48 4.48
N ASN A 310 -4.81 -7.14 4.49
CA ASN A 310 -4.67 -6.36 3.27
C ASN A 310 -3.22 -6.02 2.92
N GLY A 311 -2.31 -6.01 3.90
CA GLY A 311 -0.95 -5.48 3.78
C GLY A 311 -0.11 -6.16 2.72
N TYR A 312 -0.17 -7.49 2.64
CA TYR A 312 0.56 -8.29 1.65
C TYR A 312 0.30 -7.83 0.20
N LYS A 313 -0.96 -7.49 -0.11
CA LYS A 313 -1.34 -7.02 -1.45
C LYS A 313 -0.57 -5.74 -1.81
N TYR A 314 -0.52 -4.78 -0.89
CA TYR A 314 0.12 -3.48 -1.10
C TYR A 314 1.64 -3.54 -0.99
N GLU A 315 2.18 -4.47 -0.21
CA GLU A 315 3.62 -4.79 -0.21
C GLU A 315 4.04 -5.33 -1.58
N ARG A 316 3.26 -6.24 -2.17
CA ARG A 316 3.50 -6.74 -3.52
C ARG A 316 3.43 -5.62 -4.57
N TYR A 317 2.39 -4.78 -4.54
CA TYR A 317 2.28 -3.64 -5.46
C TYR A 317 3.47 -2.68 -5.32
N ALA A 318 3.86 -2.35 -4.09
CA ALA A 318 5.03 -1.53 -3.84
C ALA A 318 6.31 -2.18 -4.40
N LEU A 319 6.49 -3.50 -4.23
CA LEU A 319 7.63 -4.23 -4.78
C LEU A 319 7.66 -4.18 -6.32
N GLU A 320 6.54 -4.46 -6.98
CA GLU A 320 6.43 -4.44 -8.44
C GLU A 320 6.73 -3.05 -9.01
N LEU A 321 6.14 -2.00 -8.42
CA LEU A 321 6.39 -0.62 -8.82
C LEU A 321 7.85 -0.21 -8.57
N ASN A 322 8.41 -0.54 -7.39
CA ASN A 322 9.81 -0.24 -7.09
C ASN A 322 10.76 -0.94 -8.06
N ASN A 323 10.49 -2.18 -8.46
CA ASN A 323 11.33 -2.88 -9.44
C ASN A 323 11.38 -2.11 -10.77
N GLN A 324 10.25 -1.58 -11.23
CA GLN A 324 10.19 -0.75 -12.45
C GLN A 324 10.89 0.61 -12.23
N LEU A 325 10.66 1.28 -11.10
CA LEU A 325 11.33 2.53 -10.74
C LEU A 325 12.86 2.39 -10.66
N GLN A 326 13.37 1.24 -10.21
CA GLN A 326 14.81 0.98 -10.18
C GLN A 326 15.40 0.70 -11.58
N GLN A 327 14.61 0.16 -12.50
CA GLN A 327 15.02 -0.07 -13.88
C GLN A 327 15.07 1.24 -14.67
N GLU A 328 14.03 2.06 -14.57
CA GLU A 328 13.89 3.29 -15.36
C GLU A 328 14.56 4.51 -14.72
N LYS A 329 14.66 4.52 -13.38
CA LYS A 329 15.27 5.60 -12.57
C LYS A 329 14.73 6.99 -12.94
N PRO A 330 13.39 7.22 -12.92
CA PRO A 330 12.83 8.50 -13.29
C PRO A 330 13.26 9.60 -12.32
N ASP A 331 13.74 10.73 -12.86
CA ASP A 331 14.03 11.94 -12.08
C ASP A 331 12.79 12.84 -12.03
N ILE A 332 11.85 12.49 -11.15
CA ILE A 332 10.55 13.17 -11.05
C ILE A 332 10.72 14.61 -10.59
N LEU A 333 11.53 14.84 -9.55
CA LEU A 333 11.74 16.19 -9.03
C LEU A 333 12.49 17.04 -10.04
N GLY A 334 13.55 16.51 -10.66
CA GLY A 334 14.27 17.22 -11.72
C GLY A 334 13.38 17.55 -12.92
N PHE A 335 12.47 16.67 -13.32
CA PHE A 335 11.50 16.94 -14.38
C PHE A 335 10.53 18.08 -14.02
N ILE A 336 10.06 18.15 -12.77
CA ILE A 336 9.23 19.25 -12.28
C ILE A 336 10.03 20.56 -12.26
N GLU A 337 11.28 20.54 -11.78
CA GLU A 337 12.16 21.72 -11.77
C GLU A 337 12.44 22.23 -13.18
N GLU A 338 12.79 21.34 -14.11
CA GLU A 338 13.05 21.67 -15.51
C GLU A 338 11.81 22.26 -16.18
N THR A 339 10.64 21.66 -15.97
CA THR A 339 9.40 22.09 -16.61
C THR A 339 8.88 23.40 -16.02
N SER A 340 9.05 23.63 -14.72
CA SER A 340 8.62 24.86 -14.05
C SER A 340 9.60 26.02 -14.17
N GLY A 341 10.89 25.72 -14.32
CA GLY A 341 11.99 26.69 -14.20
C GLY A 341 12.27 27.14 -12.76
N ILE A 342 11.74 26.43 -11.76
CA ILE A 342 11.89 26.74 -10.34
C ILE A 342 12.52 25.53 -9.65
N THR A 343 13.57 25.74 -8.86
CA THR A 343 14.22 24.68 -8.10
C THR A 343 13.63 24.55 -6.70
N TYR A 344 13.59 23.34 -6.17
CA TYR A 344 13.32 23.12 -4.75
C TYR A 344 14.44 23.73 -3.88
N ASP A 345 14.12 24.01 -2.62
CA ASP A 345 15.08 24.58 -1.66
C ASP A 345 16.23 23.62 -1.32
N LYS A 346 16.00 22.32 -1.54
CA LYS A 346 17.01 21.26 -1.43
C LYS A 346 16.57 20.02 -2.21
N LYS A 347 17.49 19.06 -2.32
CA LYS A 347 17.19 17.75 -2.90
C LYS A 347 16.43 16.86 -1.91
N TYR A 348 15.19 16.57 -2.24
CA TYR A 348 14.36 15.63 -1.50
C TYR A 348 14.44 14.22 -2.08
N LYS A 349 14.26 13.21 -1.23
CA LYS A 349 13.95 11.84 -1.65
C LYS A 349 12.42 11.69 -1.75
N PRO A 350 11.87 11.40 -2.94
CA PRO A 350 10.44 11.22 -3.09
C PRO A 350 10.00 9.82 -2.61
N ILE A 351 8.96 9.75 -1.78
CA ILE A 351 8.42 8.51 -1.22
C ILE A 351 6.89 8.53 -1.29
N LEU A 352 6.31 7.41 -1.74
CA LEU A 352 4.87 7.17 -1.77
C LEU A 352 4.51 6.09 -0.73
N TYR A 353 3.42 6.29 0.01
CA TYR A 353 2.89 5.27 0.93
C TYR A 353 1.44 4.97 0.61
N TYR A 354 1.10 3.69 0.52
CA TYR A 354 -0.29 3.28 0.38
C TYR A 354 -1.13 3.62 1.61
N THR A 355 -2.36 4.04 1.34
CA THR A 355 -3.46 4.09 2.31
C THR A 355 -4.66 3.32 1.76
N MET A 356 -5.75 3.24 2.53
CA MET A 356 -6.96 2.52 2.12
C MET A 356 -8.05 3.41 1.51
N ARG A 357 -7.88 4.73 1.53
CA ARG A 357 -8.81 5.65 0.86
C ARG A 357 -8.78 5.37 -0.65
N PRO A 358 -9.93 5.25 -1.33
CA PRO A 358 -9.98 4.94 -2.75
C PRO A 358 -9.72 6.15 -3.65
N GLY A 359 -9.69 7.34 -3.07
CA GLY A 359 -9.32 8.58 -3.74
C GLY A 359 -8.66 9.52 -2.75
N ASN A 360 -8.10 10.61 -3.29
CA ASN A 360 -7.26 11.60 -2.62
C ASN A 360 -5.86 11.09 -2.30
N ALA A 361 -4.88 11.77 -2.90
CA ALA A 361 -3.51 11.74 -2.43
C ALA A 361 -3.31 12.87 -1.42
N TRP A 362 -2.25 12.78 -0.62
CA TRP A 362 -1.84 13.90 0.21
C TRP A 362 -0.33 13.92 0.40
N GLY A 363 0.29 15.05 0.06
CA GLY A 363 1.73 15.24 0.05
C GLY A 363 2.25 16.29 1.03
N PHE A 364 3.46 16.05 1.54
CA PHE A 364 4.17 16.98 2.41
C PHE A 364 5.68 16.72 2.41
N THR A 365 6.46 17.74 2.74
CA THR A 365 7.90 17.58 2.98
C THR A 365 8.19 17.29 4.45
N HIS A 366 9.10 16.36 4.73
CA HIS A 366 9.57 16.10 6.09
C HIS A 366 11.07 15.77 6.09
N LYS A 367 11.86 16.62 6.75
CA LYS A 367 13.34 16.57 6.68
C LYS A 367 13.76 16.53 5.20
N ASP A 368 14.42 15.47 4.75
CA ASP A 368 14.95 15.34 3.40
C ASP A 368 14.07 14.47 2.50
N HIS A 369 12.80 14.23 2.89
CA HIS A 369 11.84 13.47 2.12
C HIS A 369 10.71 14.35 1.61
N TYR A 370 10.25 14.07 0.40
CA TYR A 370 8.95 14.51 -0.10
C TYR A 370 8.03 13.29 -0.07
N ILE A 371 7.07 13.27 0.84
CA ILE A 371 6.22 12.12 1.11
C ILE A 371 4.84 12.39 0.51
N SER A 372 4.27 11.42 -0.19
CA SER A 372 2.85 11.42 -0.53
C SER A 372 2.17 10.14 -0.07
N LEU A 373 0.97 10.27 0.46
CA LEU A 373 0.06 9.17 0.72
C LEU A 373 -0.76 8.93 -0.55
N ILE A 374 -0.82 7.70 -1.03
CA ILE A 374 -1.47 7.34 -2.29
C ILE A 374 -2.72 6.47 -2.06
N PRO A 375 -3.72 6.56 -2.95
CA PRO A 375 -4.92 5.75 -2.88
C PRO A 375 -4.66 4.25 -3.01
N CYS A 376 -5.59 3.46 -2.49
CA CYS A 376 -5.55 2.00 -2.52
C CYS A 376 -5.81 1.38 -3.90
N THR A 377 -6.17 2.23 -4.87
CA THR A 377 -6.48 1.91 -6.26
C THR A 377 -5.27 2.04 -7.19
N GLU A 378 -4.21 2.71 -6.73
CA GLU A 378 -3.00 2.90 -7.54
C GLU A 378 -2.21 1.59 -7.60
N SER A 379 -2.09 1.02 -8.79
CA SER A 379 -1.30 -0.21 -8.99
C SER A 379 -0.56 -0.25 -10.32
N GLU A 380 -0.85 0.71 -11.21
CA GLU A 380 -0.28 0.77 -12.55
C GLU A 380 0.85 1.79 -12.59
N TYR A 381 2.00 1.37 -13.11
CA TYR A 381 3.21 2.20 -13.17
C TYR A 381 3.02 3.51 -13.94
N VAL A 382 2.28 3.45 -15.06
CA VAL A 382 2.05 4.62 -15.93
C VAL A 382 1.20 5.69 -15.24
N ASP A 383 0.28 5.29 -14.35
CA ASP A 383 -0.63 6.21 -13.68
C ASP A 383 -0.05 6.73 -12.35
N LEU A 384 0.96 6.04 -11.81
CA LEU A 384 1.66 6.41 -10.57
C LEU A 384 2.20 7.85 -10.57
N PHE A 385 2.67 8.35 -11.72
CA PHE A 385 3.39 9.63 -11.82
C PHE A 385 2.50 10.87 -11.68
N TYR A 386 1.20 10.74 -11.90
CA TYR A 386 0.30 11.90 -11.79
C TYR A 386 0.27 12.45 -10.36
N ILE A 387 0.24 11.56 -9.38
CA ILE A 387 0.22 11.92 -7.96
C ILE A 387 1.44 12.75 -7.55
N PRO A 388 2.70 12.31 -7.77
CA PRO A 388 3.84 13.14 -7.44
C PRO A 388 3.91 14.43 -8.28
N TYR A 389 3.43 14.44 -9.54
CA TYR A 389 3.32 15.71 -10.29
C TYR A 389 2.41 16.72 -9.59
N HIS A 390 1.27 16.29 -9.04
CA HIS A 390 0.40 17.14 -8.24
C HIS A 390 1.06 17.51 -6.90
N GLU A 391 1.33 16.52 -6.07
CA GLU A 391 1.73 16.71 -4.68
C GLU A 391 3.08 17.43 -4.52
N TYR A 392 4.03 17.17 -5.42
CA TYR A 392 5.36 17.78 -5.36
C TYR A 392 5.39 19.17 -6.01
N SER A 393 4.40 19.51 -6.84
CA SER A 393 4.26 20.85 -7.41
C SER A 393 3.77 21.88 -6.39
N HIS A 394 3.14 21.48 -5.29
CA HIS A 394 2.86 22.40 -4.18
C HIS A 394 4.12 23.10 -3.65
N GLY A 395 5.25 22.39 -3.58
CA GLY A 395 6.53 22.99 -3.18
C GLY A 395 6.99 24.10 -4.12
N ILE A 396 6.70 23.97 -5.42
CA ILE A 396 6.98 24.98 -6.45
C ILE A 396 6.00 26.15 -6.33
N PHE A 397 4.70 25.87 -6.30
CA PHE A 397 3.66 26.91 -6.31
C PHE A 397 3.67 27.77 -5.05
N LYS A 398 4.08 27.24 -3.89
CA LYS A 398 4.28 28.04 -2.67
C LYS A 398 5.27 29.19 -2.83
N THR A 399 6.21 29.10 -3.78
CA THR A 399 7.12 30.21 -4.10
C THR A 399 6.39 31.39 -4.76
N ILE A 400 5.27 31.11 -5.44
CA ILE A 400 4.42 32.08 -6.14
C ILE A 400 3.28 32.55 -5.23
N THR A 401 2.58 31.62 -4.57
CA THR A 401 1.35 31.89 -3.82
C THR A 401 1.58 32.62 -2.50
N HIS A 402 2.79 32.58 -1.96
CA HIS A 402 3.17 33.37 -0.79
C HIS A 402 3.44 34.85 -1.10
N GLU A 403 3.60 35.22 -2.38
CA GLU A 403 3.82 36.59 -2.79
C GLU A 403 2.56 37.47 -2.64
N GLU A 404 2.77 38.74 -2.32
CA GLU A 404 1.69 39.72 -2.12
C GLU A 404 0.86 39.95 -3.38
N GLU A 405 1.48 39.87 -4.56
CA GLU A 405 0.77 40.02 -5.84
C GLU A 405 -0.27 38.91 -6.05
N PHE A 406 0.12 37.65 -5.79
CA PHE A 406 -0.80 36.53 -5.85
C PHE A 406 -1.97 36.72 -4.88
N LYS A 407 -1.69 37.07 -3.62
CA LYS A 407 -2.72 37.26 -2.59
C LYS A 407 -3.74 38.32 -2.99
N LYS A 408 -3.29 39.44 -3.56
CA LYS A 408 -4.19 40.49 -4.08
C LYS A 408 -5.09 40.01 -5.20
N ILE A 409 -4.57 39.19 -6.12
CA ILE A 409 -5.37 38.64 -7.23
C ILE A 409 -6.34 37.58 -6.71
N ALA A 410 -5.88 36.70 -5.81
CA ALA A 410 -6.73 35.73 -5.13
C ALA A 410 -7.88 36.42 -4.41
N ASP A 411 -7.63 37.52 -3.70
CA ASP A 411 -8.70 38.31 -3.07
C ASP A 411 -9.69 38.89 -4.08
N LYS A 412 -9.23 39.39 -5.24
CA LYS A 412 -10.12 39.83 -6.31
C LYS A 412 -10.99 38.68 -6.84
N LEU A 413 -10.46 37.46 -6.94
CA LEU A 413 -11.19 36.29 -7.39
C LEU A 413 -12.38 35.92 -6.49
N LYS A 414 -12.40 36.38 -5.23
CA LYS A 414 -13.58 36.22 -4.35
C LYS A 414 -14.83 36.89 -4.93
N ASN A 415 -14.66 37.91 -5.77
CA ASN A 415 -15.77 38.58 -6.44
C ASN A 415 -16.41 37.73 -7.55
N ASN A 416 -15.71 36.69 -8.03
CA ASN A 416 -16.30 35.70 -8.90
C ASN A 416 -17.12 34.71 -8.07
N THR A 417 -18.44 34.95 -8.00
CA THR A 417 -19.36 34.19 -7.14
C THR A 417 -19.37 32.69 -7.45
N VAL A 418 -19.15 32.29 -8.71
CA VAL A 418 -19.09 30.87 -9.08
C VAL A 418 -17.86 30.21 -8.47
N LEU A 419 -16.69 30.84 -8.54
CA LEU A 419 -15.47 30.34 -7.92
C LEU A 419 -15.56 30.33 -6.40
N TYR A 420 -16.00 31.45 -5.82
CA TYR A 420 -16.11 31.59 -4.37
C TYR A 420 -17.09 30.57 -3.76
N ASN A 421 -18.26 30.37 -4.38
CA ASN A 421 -19.24 29.38 -3.92
C ASN A 421 -18.76 27.94 -4.11
N SER A 422 -17.90 27.68 -5.10
CA SER A 422 -17.29 26.35 -5.29
C SER A 422 -16.37 25.99 -4.12
N TRP A 423 -15.62 26.95 -3.58
CA TRP A 423 -14.81 26.77 -2.37
C TRP A 423 -15.66 26.78 -1.08
N ASN A 424 -16.57 27.73 -0.96
CA ASN A 424 -17.37 27.94 0.25
C ASN A 424 -18.62 27.03 0.29
N ASN A 425 -18.40 25.71 0.16
CA ASN A 425 -19.47 24.71 0.06
C ASN A 425 -19.63 23.83 1.32
N GLY A 426 -18.92 24.13 2.40
CA GLY A 426 -18.92 23.35 3.64
C GLY A 426 -17.99 22.12 3.61
N TYR A 427 -17.37 21.82 2.48
CA TYR A 427 -16.34 20.79 2.35
C TYR A 427 -14.97 21.43 2.11
N TYR A 428 -14.77 22.15 0.99
CA TYR A 428 -13.43 22.66 0.65
C TYR A 428 -12.93 23.72 1.64
N ASN A 429 -13.80 24.58 2.15
CA ASN A 429 -13.46 25.58 3.16
C ASN A 429 -13.12 24.98 4.54
N ASP A 430 -13.40 23.70 4.79
CA ASP A 430 -12.96 22.97 5.99
C ASP A 430 -11.53 22.42 5.87
N TYR A 431 -11.04 22.21 4.64
CA TYR A 431 -9.70 21.67 4.38
C TYR A 431 -8.71 22.71 3.84
N TYR A 432 -9.19 23.76 3.18
CA TYR A 432 -8.37 24.75 2.49
C TYR A 432 -8.76 26.17 2.90
N THR A 433 -7.75 27.02 3.12
CA THR A 433 -7.98 28.47 3.03
C THR A 433 -8.33 28.84 1.60
N TRP A 434 -8.89 30.04 1.38
CA TRP A 434 -9.19 30.50 0.03
C TRP A 434 -7.94 30.53 -0.87
N GLU A 435 -6.81 31.02 -0.35
CA GLU A 435 -5.55 31.05 -1.08
C GLU A 435 -5.01 29.65 -1.35
N GLY A 436 -5.12 28.74 -0.36
CA GLY A 436 -4.72 27.34 -0.52
C GLY A 436 -5.56 26.62 -1.57
N TRP A 437 -6.87 26.90 -1.64
CA TRP A 437 -7.72 26.35 -2.68
C TRP A 437 -7.41 26.93 -4.06
N CYS A 438 -7.02 28.20 -4.15
CA CYS A 438 -6.53 28.77 -5.41
C CYS A 438 -5.21 28.13 -5.85
N GLU A 439 -4.27 27.93 -4.93
CA GLU A 439 -3.02 27.20 -5.19
C GLU A 439 -3.30 25.80 -5.76
N ASP A 440 -4.19 25.06 -5.09
CA ASP A 440 -4.55 23.69 -5.42
C ASP A 440 -5.16 23.55 -6.83
N ASN A 441 -5.94 24.53 -7.28
CA ASN A 441 -6.43 24.59 -8.67
C ASN A 441 -5.28 24.77 -9.69
N LEU A 442 -4.29 25.61 -9.38
CA LEU A 442 -3.14 25.85 -10.25
C LEU A 442 -2.22 24.64 -10.30
N VAL A 443 -1.97 24.02 -9.14
CA VAL A 443 -1.18 22.80 -9.01
C VAL A 443 -1.79 21.67 -9.82
N GLU A 444 -3.11 21.47 -9.76
CA GLU A 444 -3.81 20.48 -10.58
C GLU A 444 -3.64 20.75 -12.08
N GLY A 445 -3.84 21.99 -12.52
CA GLY A 445 -3.65 22.36 -13.93
C GLY A 445 -2.19 22.22 -14.40
N PHE A 446 -1.22 22.43 -13.51
CA PHE A 446 0.19 22.22 -13.79
C PHE A 446 0.56 20.73 -13.80
N ALA A 447 -0.03 19.91 -12.92
CA ALA A 447 0.14 18.46 -12.94
C ALA A 447 -0.38 17.85 -14.25
N MET A 448 -1.53 18.32 -14.74
CA MET A 448 -2.04 18.00 -16.09
C MET A 448 -1.05 18.41 -17.19
N TYR A 449 -0.35 19.53 -17.03
CA TYR A 449 0.65 20.01 -17.98
C TYR A 449 1.94 19.16 -17.94
N LEU A 450 2.42 18.78 -16.76
CA LEU A 450 3.53 17.84 -16.58
C LEU A 450 3.22 16.48 -17.21
N ASP A 451 2.01 15.97 -16.99
CA ASP A 451 1.56 14.72 -17.58
C ASP A 451 1.51 14.78 -19.11
N TYR A 452 0.96 15.88 -19.65
CA TYR A 452 0.98 16.17 -21.08
C TYR A 452 2.41 16.19 -21.64
N LYS A 453 3.34 16.85 -20.94
CA LYS A 453 4.75 16.94 -21.35
C LYS A 453 5.46 15.59 -21.30
N ALA A 454 5.15 14.74 -20.32
CA ALA A 454 5.74 13.42 -20.18
C ALA A 454 5.24 12.43 -21.25
N ARG A 455 3.96 12.49 -21.62
CA ARG A 455 3.33 11.50 -22.51
C ARG A 455 3.12 11.96 -23.96
N ASP A 456 3.32 13.26 -24.24
CA ASP A 456 2.94 13.94 -25.49
C ASP A 456 1.48 13.66 -25.91
N LYS A 457 0.60 13.54 -24.91
CA LYS A 457 -0.83 13.23 -25.09
C LYS A 457 -1.66 14.07 -24.14
N LYS A 458 -2.82 14.54 -24.61
CA LYS A 458 -3.75 15.27 -23.74
C LYS A 458 -4.12 14.40 -22.53
N PRO A 459 -4.14 14.98 -21.32
CA PRO A 459 -4.44 14.26 -20.10
C PRO A 459 -5.85 13.67 -20.16
N ASN A 460 -6.06 12.60 -19.40
CA ASN A 460 -7.36 11.94 -19.31
C ASN A 460 -8.42 12.94 -18.81
N PRO A 461 -9.59 13.08 -19.48
CA PRO A 461 -10.62 14.04 -19.08
C PRO A 461 -11.17 13.83 -17.66
N LYS A 462 -10.94 12.66 -17.03
CA LYS A 462 -11.31 12.37 -15.64
C LYS A 462 -10.46 13.09 -14.58
N ILE A 463 -9.38 13.76 -14.98
CA ILE A 463 -8.40 14.38 -14.08
C ILE A 463 -8.85 15.78 -13.61
N SER A 464 -9.72 16.46 -14.36
CA SER A 464 -10.22 17.80 -13.98
C SER A 464 -11.39 17.69 -13.01
N ILE A 465 -11.21 18.23 -11.80
CA ILE A 465 -12.21 18.21 -10.73
C ILE A 465 -12.47 19.59 -10.14
N ARG A 466 -11.70 20.62 -10.52
CA ARG A 466 -11.79 21.98 -9.95
C ARG A 466 -12.18 23.04 -11.00
N PRO A 467 -12.69 24.21 -10.57
CA PRO A 467 -13.32 25.16 -11.49
C PRO A 467 -12.42 25.77 -12.57
N TYR A 468 -11.10 25.86 -12.36
CA TYR A 468 -10.20 26.43 -13.37
C TYR A 468 -8.91 25.65 -13.62
N ASP A 469 -8.75 24.45 -13.05
CA ASP A 469 -7.59 23.59 -13.28
C ASP A 469 -7.32 23.34 -14.78
N LYS A 470 -8.36 22.93 -15.51
CA LYS A 470 -8.31 22.66 -16.95
C LYS A 470 -8.12 23.91 -17.78
N ARG A 471 -8.66 25.06 -17.32
CA ARG A 471 -8.45 26.35 -17.98
C ARG A 471 -6.98 26.75 -17.86
N TYR A 472 -6.38 26.57 -16.70
CA TYR A 472 -4.97 26.86 -16.49
C TYR A 472 -4.06 25.91 -17.27
N PHE A 473 -4.35 24.60 -17.27
CA PHE A 473 -3.68 23.63 -18.14
C PHE A 473 -3.71 24.06 -19.61
N ASN A 474 -4.91 24.35 -20.14
CA ASN A 474 -5.06 24.79 -21.54
C ASN A 474 -4.30 26.09 -21.79
N TYR A 475 -4.32 27.03 -20.84
CA TYR A 475 -3.58 28.28 -20.94
C TYR A 475 -2.07 28.05 -21.09
N LEU A 476 -1.48 27.13 -20.31
CA LEU A 476 -0.08 26.76 -20.43
C LEU A 476 0.24 26.14 -21.80
N VAL A 477 -0.65 25.28 -22.32
CA VAL A 477 -0.48 24.63 -23.64
C VAL A 477 -0.61 25.65 -24.78
N GLU A 478 -1.67 26.45 -24.78
CA GLU A 478 -1.98 27.43 -25.84
C GLU A 478 -0.91 28.52 -25.94
N ASN A 479 -0.38 28.98 -24.81
CA ASN A 479 0.71 29.94 -24.76
C ASN A 479 2.09 29.30 -24.94
N ARG A 480 2.16 27.99 -25.21
CA ARG A 480 3.40 27.22 -25.38
C ARG A 480 4.40 27.50 -24.26
N PHE A 481 3.93 27.39 -23.02
CA PHE A 481 4.72 27.70 -21.84
C PHE A 481 6.09 27.01 -21.91
N ASN A 482 7.13 27.81 -21.66
CA ASN A 482 8.50 27.34 -21.59
C ASN A 482 9.25 28.24 -20.59
N PRO A 483 9.85 27.68 -19.52
CA PRO A 483 10.53 28.46 -18.50
C PRO A 483 11.73 29.26 -19.02
N SER A 484 12.31 28.88 -20.16
CA SER A 484 13.38 29.65 -20.81
C SER A 484 12.90 30.96 -21.44
N THR A 485 11.61 31.10 -21.74
CA THR A 485 11.03 32.29 -22.38
C THR A 485 10.14 33.10 -21.45
N THR A 486 9.39 32.42 -20.57
CA THR A 486 8.48 33.05 -19.60
C THR A 486 8.52 32.23 -18.31
N SER A 487 8.75 32.87 -17.16
CA SER A 487 8.72 32.17 -15.87
C SER A 487 7.32 31.64 -15.52
N LEU A 488 7.23 30.52 -14.78
CA LEU A 488 5.97 29.99 -14.27
C LEU A 488 5.17 31.03 -13.47
N ARG A 489 5.86 31.84 -12.66
CA ARG A 489 5.26 32.98 -11.93
C ARG A 489 4.48 33.90 -12.87
N ASN A 490 5.16 34.49 -13.85
CA ASN A 490 4.56 35.50 -14.74
C ASN A 490 3.37 34.97 -15.55
N ILE A 491 3.47 33.75 -16.10
CA ILE A 491 2.35 33.17 -16.85
C ILE A 491 1.15 32.87 -15.94
N THR A 492 1.41 32.47 -14.69
CA THR A 492 0.38 32.20 -13.68
C THR A 492 -0.35 33.47 -13.26
N ILE A 493 0.40 34.52 -12.92
CA ILE A 493 -0.17 35.82 -12.54
C ILE A 493 -1.04 36.36 -13.68
N LYS A 494 -0.53 36.33 -14.92
CA LYS A 494 -1.29 36.76 -16.10
C LYS A 494 -2.60 35.97 -16.27
N PHE A 495 -2.56 34.65 -16.15
CA PHE A 495 -3.75 33.82 -16.19
C PHE A 495 -4.77 34.22 -15.11
N LEU A 496 -4.33 34.39 -13.86
CA LEU A 496 -5.21 34.73 -12.76
C LEU A 496 -5.86 36.10 -12.94
N GLU A 497 -5.12 37.09 -13.47
CA GLU A 497 -5.67 38.39 -13.82
C GLU A 497 -6.74 38.30 -14.92
N GLU A 498 -6.53 37.45 -15.93
CA GLU A 498 -7.50 37.25 -17.02
C GLU A 498 -8.82 36.62 -16.52
N ILE A 499 -8.78 35.78 -15.48
CA ILE A 499 -10.00 35.16 -14.93
C ILE A 499 -10.63 35.97 -13.78
N ALA A 500 -9.92 36.95 -13.24
CA ALA A 500 -10.41 37.87 -12.20
C ALA A 500 -11.18 39.06 -12.79
N ASN A 501 -10.94 39.39 -14.06
CA ASN A 501 -11.67 40.40 -14.84
C ASN A 501 -12.81 39.74 -15.62
#